data_AF-A0A0B7BQ07-F1
#
_entry.id   AF-A0A0B7BQ07-F1
#
_cell.length_a   1.000
_cell.length_b   1.000
_cell.length_c   1.000
_cell.angle_alpha   90.00
_cell.angle_beta   90.00
_cell.angle_gamma   90.00
#
_symmetry.space_group_name_H-M   'P 1'
#
loop_
_entity.id
_entity.type
_entity.pdbx_description
1 polymer ?
#
loop_
_entity_poly.entity_id
_entity_poly.type
_entity_poly.pdbx_seq_one_letter_code
_entity_poly.pdbx_strand_id
1 'polypeptide(L)'
;MVGLKINQKKTEVMTLNIATPAPVKLEGKTLRDTTAFTYLGSVISNEGGAGSDIKNRLSKARSAFMTLQTIWKSTQFNIRTKINIYCSCVLSTLLYRSECWRMTEQDMSKLSTFPTTCLRKILRMF
;
A
#
# COMPACT_ATOMS: atom_id res chain seq x y z
N MET A 1 25.75 -16.38 -21.17
CA MET A 1 24.73 -16.99 -20.29
C MET A 1 24.87 -16.37 -18.91
N VAL A 2 23.79 -15.78 -18.37
CA VAL A 2 23.84 -15.15 -17.05
C VAL A 2 23.65 -16.25 -16.00
N GLY A 3 24.70 -16.57 -15.24
CA GLY A 3 24.76 -17.69 -14.27
C GLY A 3 24.03 -17.45 -12.94
N LEU A 4 22.80 -16.94 -12.98
CA LEU A 4 22.01 -16.73 -11.76
C LEU A 4 21.42 -18.05 -11.25
N LYS A 5 21.56 -18.32 -9.95
CA LYS A 5 21.01 -19.49 -9.26
C LYS A 5 19.91 -19.05 -8.29
N ILE A 6 18.79 -19.76 -8.28
CA ILE A 6 17.67 -19.49 -7.36
C ILE A 6 18.04 -19.96 -5.96
N ASN A 7 17.83 -19.11 -4.96
CA ASN A 7 18.04 -19.46 -3.56
C ASN A 7 16.81 -20.19 -3.00
N GLN A 8 16.84 -21.51 -3.01
CA GLN A 8 15.76 -22.38 -2.50
C GLN A 8 15.32 -22.07 -1.06
N LYS A 9 16.20 -21.53 -0.21
CA LYS A 9 15.83 -21.19 1.17
C LYS A 9 14.99 -19.91 1.23
N LYS A 10 15.24 -18.95 0.34
CA LYS A 10 14.53 -17.66 0.30
C LYS A 10 13.30 -17.67 -0.63
N THR A 11 13.20 -18.65 -1.52
CA THR A 11 12.11 -18.75 -2.48
C THR A 11 10.92 -19.47 -1.86
N GLU A 12 9.77 -18.83 -1.95
CA GLU A 12 8.46 -19.35 -1.57
C GLU A 12 7.54 -19.26 -2.81
N VAL A 13 6.59 -20.18 -2.89
CA VAL A 13 5.61 -20.28 -3.97
C VAL A 13 4.26 -19.94 -3.37
N MET A 14 3.46 -19.15 -4.08
CA MET A 14 2.09 -18.85 -3.72
C MET A 14 1.23 -19.11 -4.96
N THR A 15 0.18 -19.90 -4.79
CA THR A 15 -0.73 -20.24 -5.88
C THR A 15 -2.02 -19.44 -5.75
N LEU A 16 -2.49 -18.86 -6.87
CA LEU A 16 -3.70 -18.03 -6.92
C LEU A 16 -4.77 -18.73 -7.77
N ASN A 17 -6.00 -18.82 -7.23
CA ASN A 17 -7.19 -19.34 -7.94
C ASN A 17 -7.08 -20.79 -8.46
N ILE A 18 -6.29 -21.65 -7.81
CA ILE A 18 -6.18 -23.08 -8.15
C ILE A 18 -6.62 -23.91 -6.96
N ALA A 19 -7.58 -24.81 -7.16
CA ALA A 19 -8.14 -25.66 -6.11
C ALA A 19 -7.16 -26.72 -5.59
N THR A 20 -6.27 -27.22 -6.45
CA THR A 20 -5.26 -28.25 -6.13
C THR A 20 -3.92 -27.91 -6.79
N PRO A 21 -3.09 -27.07 -6.16
CA PRO A 21 -1.78 -26.70 -6.69
C PRO A 21 -0.85 -27.92 -6.78
N ALA A 22 -0.19 -28.12 -7.92
CA ALA A 22 0.88 -29.10 -8.03
C ALA A 22 2.14 -28.57 -7.33
N PRO A 23 2.90 -29.41 -6.59
CA PRO A 23 4.11 -28.97 -5.92
C PRO A 23 5.19 -28.50 -6.90
N VAL A 24 5.67 -27.26 -6.74
CA VAL A 24 6.76 -26.73 -7.56
C VAL A 24 8.09 -27.28 -7.05
N LYS A 25 8.84 -27.96 -7.92
CA LYS A 25 10.14 -28.56 -7.61
C LYS A 25 11.28 -27.81 -8.29
N LEU A 26 12.34 -27.54 -7.54
CA LEU A 26 13.61 -27.04 -8.06
C LEU A 26 14.72 -28.03 -7.68
N GLU A 27 15.46 -28.54 -8.66
CA GLU A 27 16.54 -29.54 -8.46
C GLU A 27 16.08 -30.76 -7.63
N GLY A 28 14.84 -31.22 -7.86
CA GLY A 28 14.24 -32.35 -7.13
C GLY A 28 13.71 -32.03 -5.73
N LYS A 29 13.93 -30.81 -5.21
CA LYS A 29 13.37 -30.35 -3.92
C LYS A 29 12.12 -29.53 -4.13
N THR A 30 11.07 -29.83 -3.36
CA THR A 30 9.84 -29.04 -3.34
C THR A 30 10.08 -27.69 -2.67
N LEU A 31 9.69 -26.60 -3.33
CA LEU A 31 9.73 -25.25 -2.77
C LEU A 31 8.60 -25.06 -1.75
N ARG A 32 8.81 -24.17 -0.77
CA ARG A 32 7.82 -23.89 0.28
C ARG A 32 6.59 -23.22 -0.33
N ASP A 33 5.42 -23.78 -0.14
CA ASP A 33 4.14 -23.18 -0.52
C ASP A 33 3.63 -22.30 0.63
N THR A 34 3.16 -21.10 0.34
CA THR A 34 2.67 -20.14 1.33
C THR A 34 1.38 -19.48 0.85
N THR A 35 0.49 -19.17 1.79
CA THR A 35 -0.75 -18.42 1.52
C THR A 35 -0.53 -16.92 1.54
N ALA A 36 0.55 -16.44 2.18
CA ALA A 36 0.93 -15.04 2.19
C ALA A 36 2.45 -14.85 2.31
N PHE A 37 2.98 -13.80 1.68
CA PHE A 37 4.38 -13.39 1.85
C PHE A 37 4.53 -11.88 1.84
N THR A 38 5.61 -11.39 2.47
CA THR A 38 5.94 -9.97 2.47
C THR A 38 6.80 -9.64 1.26
N TYR A 39 6.23 -8.92 0.29
CA TYR A 39 6.97 -8.38 -0.83
C TYR A 39 7.25 -6.91 -0.60
N LEU A 40 8.54 -6.59 -0.41
CA LEU A 40 9.03 -5.22 -0.22
C LEU A 40 8.29 -4.45 0.91
N GLY A 41 7.75 -5.16 1.91
CA GLY A 41 7.02 -4.56 3.04
C GLY A 41 5.50 -4.44 2.87
N SER A 42 4.93 -5.02 1.81
CA SER A 42 3.49 -5.26 1.66
C SER A 42 3.19 -6.75 1.75
N VAL A 43 2.10 -7.10 2.44
CA VAL A 43 1.68 -8.50 2.56
C VAL A 43 0.83 -8.84 1.33
N ILE A 44 1.34 -9.75 0.50
CA ILE A 44 0.59 -10.32 -0.61
C ILE A 44 0.03 -11.64 -0.11
N SER A 45 -1.27 -11.85 -0.25
CA SER A 45 -1.93 -13.08 0.18
C SER A 45 -2.83 -13.65 -0.92
N ASN A 46 -3.05 -14.97 -0.86
CA ASN A 46 -3.90 -15.67 -1.82
C ASN A 46 -5.39 -15.30 -1.67
N GLU A 47 -5.79 -14.78 -0.52
CA GLU A 47 -7.14 -14.27 -0.28
C GLU A 47 -7.35 -12.89 -0.92
N GLY A 48 -6.27 -12.25 -1.41
CA GLY A 48 -6.33 -11.12 -2.32
C GLY A 48 -6.80 -9.79 -1.70
N GLY A 49 -6.70 -9.62 -0.38
CA GLY A 49 -7.22 -8.44 0.31
C GLY A 49 -6.19 -7.31 0.47
N ALA A 50 -6.42 -6.16 -0.16
CA ALA A 50 -5.64 -4.94 0.09
C ALA A 50 -5.99 -4.23 1.42
N GLY A 51 -7.01 -4.69 2.14
CA GLY A 51 -7.60 -3.96 3.27
C GLY A 51 -6.65 -3.69 4.45
N SER A 52 -5.77 -4.64 4.80
CA SER A 52 -4.78 -4.47 5.88
C SER A 52 -3.72 -3.41 5.51
N ASP A 53 -3.19 -3.49 4.30
CA ASP A 53 -2.22 -2.54 3.75
C ASP A 53 -2.83 -1.13 3.63
N ILE A 54 -4.07 -1.03 3.11
CA ILE A 54 -4.82 0.23 3.04
C ILE A 54 -5.00 0.83 4.43
N LYS A 55 -5.39 0.03 5.43
CA LYS A 55 -5.55 0.49 6.82
C LYS A 55 -4.23 1.03 7.39
N ASN A 56 -3.12 0.34 7.13
CA ASN A 56 -1.79 0.77 7.56
C ASN A 56 -1.36 2.08 6.88
N ARG A 57 -1.50 2.19 5.55
CA ARG A 57 -1.20 3.43 4.82
C ARG A 57 -2.06 4.60 5.26
N LEU A 58 -3.33 4.35 5.51
CA LEU A 58 -4.26 5.35 6.01
C LEU A 58 -3.85 5.86 7.39
N SER A 59 -3.41 4.99 8.29
CA SER A 59 -2.85 5.39 9.59
C SER A 59 -1.62 6.27 9.42
N LYS A 60 -0.66 5.88 8.56
CA LYS A 60 0.56 6.66 8.30
C LYS A 60 0.26 8.02 7.68
N ALA A 61 -0.63 8.08 6.69
CA ALA A 61 -1.04 9.32 6.04
C ALA A 61 -1.76 10.26 7.01
N ARG A 62 -2.61 9.72 7.91
CA ARG A 62 -3.24 10.50 8.99
C ARG A 62 -2.19 11.10 9.92
N SER A 63 -1.21 10.30 10.37
CA SER A 63 -0.12 10.81 11.20
C SER A 63 0.67 11.92 10.49
N ALA A 64 1.05 11.72 9.23
CA ALA A 64 1.74 12.74 8.44
C ALA A 64 0.91 14.03 8.30
N PHE A 65 -0.39 13.91 8.05
CA PHE A 65 -1.28 15.07 7.99
C PHE A 65 -1.37 15.80 9.34
N MET A 66 -1.40 15.07 10.45
CA MET A 66 -1.44 15.64 11.80
C MET A 66 -0.12 16.34 12.18
N THR A 67 1.03 15.79 11.81
CA THR A 67 2.33 16.43 12.04
C THR A 67 2.41 17.81 11.36
N LEU A 68 1.72 17.99 10.23
CA LEU A 68 1.70 19.25 9.46
C LEU A 68 0.52 20.17 9.83
N GLN A 69 -0.14 19.93 10.97
CA GLN A 69 -1.34 20.70 11.37
C GLN A 69 -1.10 22.21 11.46
N THR A 70 0.10 22.63 11.86
CA THR A 70 0.50 24.05 11.94
C THR A 70 0.51 24.70 10.56
N ILE A 71 0.95 23.99 9.53
CA ILE A 71 0.97 24.47 8.13
C ILE A 71 -0.45 24.66 7.61
N TRP A 72 -1.35 23.70 7.88
CA TRP A 72 -2.73 23.78 7.41
C TRP A 72 -3.46 24.98 8.00
N LYS A 73 -3.24 25.26 9.29
CA LYS A 73 -3.83 26.40 10.02
C LYS A 73 -3.21 27.75 9.64
N SER A 74 -1.90 27.78 9.36
CA SER A 74 -1.17 29.01 9.06
C SER A 74 -1.72 29.76 7.85
N THR A 75 -1.82 31.09 7.94
CA THR A 75 -2.17 31.98 6.82
C THR A 75 -0.95 32.39 5.98
N GLN A 76 0.26 32.07 6.45
CA GLN A 76 1.51 32.47 5.78
C GLN A 76 1.74 31.74 4.45
N PHE A 77 1.17 30.53 4.30
CA PHE A 77 1.32 29.73 3.09
C PHE A 77 0.10 29.89 2.19
N ASN A 78 0.35 30.15 0.91
CA ASN A 78 -0.70 30.14 -0.10
C ASN A 78 -1.32 28.72 -0.26
N ILE A 79 -2.53 28.66 -0.80
CA ILE A 79 -3.27 27.39 -0.98
C ILE A 79 -2.49 26.44 -1.89
N ARG A 80 -1.85 26.93 -2.95
CA ARG A 80 -1.09 26.11 -3.91
C ARG A 80 0.08 25.38 -3.24
N THR A 81 0.83 26.06 -2.39
CA THR A 81 1.93 25.49 -1.61
C THR A 81 1.42 24.44 -0.63
N LYS A 82 0.30 24.69 0.05
CA LYS A 82 -0.32 23.69 0.94
C LYS A 82 -0.75 22.44 0.18
N ILE A 83 -1.35 22.61 -1.02
CA ILE A 83 -1.72 21.48 -1.89
C ILE A 83 -0.47 20.71 -2.33
N ASN A 84 0.60 21.40 -2.73
CA ASN A 84 1.86 20.74 -3.10
C ASN A 84 2.44 19.92 -1.93
N ILE A 85 2.50 20.49 -0.71
CA ILE A 85 2.96 19.78 0.48
C ILE A 85 2.05 18.57 0.76
N TYR A 86 0.74 18.73 0.65
CA TYR A 86 -0.21 17.62 0.80
C TYR A 86 0.06 16.50 -0.20
N CYS A 87 0.22 16.82 -1.49
CA CYS A 87 0.51 15.84 -2.53
C CYS A 87 1.86 15.13 -2.28
N SER A 88 2.90 15.87 -1.94
CA SER A 88 4.25 15.35 -1.78
C SER A 88 4.47 14.55 -0.49
N CYS A 89 3.80 14.89 0.61
CA CYS A 89 4.04 14.25 1.92
C CYS A 89 2.91 13.31 2.36
N VAL A 90 1.65 13.70 2.17
CA VAL A 90 0.49 12.96 2.69
C VAL A 90 -0.04 11.99 1.65
N LEU A 91 -0.30 12.48 0.43
CA LEU A 91 -0.85 11.66 -0.65
C LEU A 91 0.16 10.59 -1.12
N SER A 92 1.43 10.95 -1.25
CA SER A 92 2.50 9.99 -1.56
C SER A 92 2.60 8.86 -0.51
N THR A 93 2.46 9.19 0.78
CA THR A 93 2.45 8.20 1.88
C THR A 93 1.24 7.28 1.81
N LEU A 94 0.07 7.82 1.43
CA LEU A 94 -1.17 7.06 1.27
C LEU A 94 -1.09 6.10 0.09
N LEU A 95 -0.61 6.57 -1.06
CA LEU A 95 -0.59 5.81 -2.33
C LEU A 95 0.64 4.92 -2.49
N TYR A 96 1.60 4.96 -1.56
CA TYR A 96 2.77 4.12 -1.66
C TYR A 96 2.37 2.63 -1.61
N ARG A 97 2.78 1.87 -2.64
CA ARG A 97 2.42 0.46 -2.89
C ARG A 97 0.98 0.21 -3.32
N SER A 98 0.24 1.26 -3.71
CA SER A 98 -1.12 1.07 -4.23
C SER A 98 -1.16 0.30 -5.54
N GLU A 99 -0.04 0.25 -6.29
CA GLU A 99 0.10 -0.55 -7.51
C GLU A 99 -0.05 -2.06 -7.27
N CYS A 100 0.15 -2.55 -6.04
CA CYS A 100 -0.01 -3.95 -5.68
C CYS A 100 -1.37 -4.25 -5.01
N TRP A 101 -2.24 -3.25 -4.87
CA TRP A 101 -3.53 -3.44 -4.20
C TRP A 101 -4.57 -4.01 -5.14
N ARG A 102 -5.06 -5.20 -4.79
CA ARG A 102 -6.32 -5.70 -5.32
C ARG A 102 -7.47 -5.03 -4.56
N MET A 103 -7.89 -3.87 -5.03
CA MET A 103 -8.93 -3.06 -4.38
C MET A 103 -10.34 -3.54 -4.73
N THR A 104 -11.24 -3.54 -3.74
CA THR A 104 -12.68 -3.63 -3.95
C THR A 104 -13.31 -2.24 -4.04
N GLU A 105 -14.55 -2.13 -4.51
CA GLU A 105 -15.30 -0.87 -4.49
C GLU A 105 -15.44 -0.30 -3.07
N GLN A 106 -15.62 -1.17 -2.08
CA GLN A 106 -15.69 -0.78 -0.66
C GLN A 106 -14.36 -0.18 -0.18
N ASP A 107 -13.24 -0.77 -0.60
CA ASP A 107 -11.91 -0.26 -0.27
C ASP A 107 -11.66 1.10 -0.92
N MET A 108 -12.09 1.28 -2.17
CA MET A 108 -11.97 2.55 -2.88
C MET A 108 -12.81 3.66 -2.22
N SER A 109 -14.04 3.36 -1.80
CA SER A 109 -14.90 4.29 -1.05
C SER A 109 -14.29 4.70 0.30
N LYS A 110 -13.74 3.73 1.05
CA LYS A 110 -13.02 4.01 2.31
C LYS A 110 -11.76 4.85 2.07
N LEU A 111 -11.01 4.56 1.01
CA LEU A 111 -9.80 5.28 0.66
C LEU A 111 -10.10 6.73 0.25
N SER A 112 -11.12 6.97 -0.58
CA SER A 112 -11.46 8.29 -1.14
C SER A 112 -12.01 9.29 -0.10
N THR A 113 -12.58 8.78 0.98
CA THR A 113 -13.10 9.60 2.09
C THR A 113 -12.00 10.45 2.74
N PHE A 114 -10.78 9.91 2.86
CA PHE A 114 -9.69 10.60 3.54
C PHE A 114 -9.12 11.80 2.75
N PRO A 115 -8.72 11.66 1.47
CA PRO A 115 -8.28 12.79 0.65
C PRO A 115 -9.31 13.93 0.60
N THR A 116 -10.58 13.59 0.41
CA THR A 116 -11.67 14.57 0.36
C THR A 116 -11.76 15.36 1.68
N THR A 117 -11.65 14.67 2.82
CA THR A 117 -11.67 15.32 4.14
C THR A 117 -10.43 16.21 4.37
N CYS A 118 -9.25 15.75 3.96
CA CYS A 118 -8.01 16.53 4.05
C CYS A 118 -8.08 17.81 3.21
N LEU A 119 -8.55 17.71 1.96
CA LEU A 119 -8.68 18.85 1.05
C LEU A 119 -9.67 19.89 1.59
N ARG A 120 -10.84 19.47 2.10
CA ARG A 120 -11.79 20.36 2.78
C ARG A 120 -11.15 21.15 3.93
N LYS A 121 -10.37 20.47 4.77
CA LYS A 121 -9.62 21.12 5.87
C LYS A 121 -8.56 22.11 5.39
N ILE A 122 -7.84 21.79 4.31
CA ILE A 122 -6.83 22.70 3.73
C ILE A 122 -7.50 23.94 3.14
N LEU A 123 -8.63 23.76 2.46
CA LEU A 123 -9.41 24.82 1.81
C LEU A 123 -10.33 25.59 2.78
N ARG A 124 -10.40 25.17 4.05
CA ARG A 124 -11.31 25.72 5.08
C ARG A 124 -12.79 25.68 4.67
N MET A 125 -13.16 24.65 3.93
CA MET A 125 -14.56 24.34 3.61
C MET A 125 -15.09 23.39 4.68
N PHE A 126 -16.07 23.83 5.45
CA PHE A 126 -16.74 23.04 6.49
C PHE A 126 -18.05 22.49 5.97
#